data_AF-A0A672GKH3-F1
#
_entry.id   AF-A0A672GKH3-F1
#
_cell.length_a   1.000
_cell.length_b   1.000
_cell.length_c   1.000
_cell.angle_alpha   90.00
_cell.angle_beta   90.00
_cell.angle_gamma   90.00
#
_symmetry.space_group_name_H-M   'P 1'
#
loop_
_entity.id
_entity.type
_entity.pdbx_description
1 polymer ?
#
loop_
_entity_poly.entity_id
_entity_poly.type
_entity_poly.pdbx_seq_one_letter_code
_entity_poly.pdbx_strand_id
1 'polypeptide(L)'
;PEHGRLLRPDKDGTQIELKYPLNCSDPTTERWYHGHLSGPNAEKLLAARDESGTFLVRESLSKPGDFVLSVLTDERTKTGGRRVSHIKIMCQNERYTVGGSEAFDTLTDLVDYYKRKGIEEISGNWVHLKQPYYSTRVNAADIESRVKQLDQTSEKPKEGEGEKSKAGFWEEFDALQKLEAKVKKSREEGQRPENKSKNRYKNILPFNDTRVILQSADPNVVGSDYINANYVKNNLSESTGQKVYIATQGCLATTVNDFWQMVWQERTSVIVMTTREVEKGRNKCVPYWPDVHTSKPAGAYMVTCELEREATDYKVRMLNIAPVDRPQESRAIWHYQYLSWPDHGVPEQPGGVLSFLTQVNAKQDEYPHSGPMIIHCSAGIGRTGTIVVIDMIISTIDNIGIDCDIDIPKYIQMVREQRSGMVQTEAQYKFIYLAVSEYIQTTKAKDCAPPLPSTKSRAETDTEYGNLQLKHQPASRKVSK
;
A
#
# COMPACT_ATOMS: atom_id res chain seq x y z
N PRO A 1 -4.97 21.12 -18.62
CA PRO A 1 -6.35 21.38 -18.13
C PRO A 1 -6.31 21.55 -16.60
N GLU A 2 -6.19 22.81 -16.18
CA GLU A 2 -6.17 23.23 -14.77
C GLU A 2 -7.45 22.74 -14.08
N HIS A 3 -7.31 21.92 -13.04
CA HIS A 3 -8.44 21.52 -12.21
C HIS A 3 -8.81 22.67 -11.29
N GLY A 4 -10.08 23.07 -11.34
CA GLY A 4 -10.63 24.18 -10.58
C GLY A 4 -10.46 23.96 -9.09
N ARG A 5 -9.55 24.71 -8.48
CA ARG A 5 -9.56 24.95 -7.03
C ARG A 5 -10.90 25.61 -6.72
N LEU A 6 -11.78 24.91 -6.00
CA LEU A 6 -13.03 25.47 -5.52
C LEU A 6 -12.72 26.42 -4.36
N LEU A 7 -12.27 27.62 -4.71
CA LEU A 7 -12.14 28.75 -3.81
C LEU A 7 -13.55 29.30 -3.59
N ARG A 8 -14.07 29.17 -2.37
CA ARG A 8 -15.32 29.83 -1.99
C ARG A 8 -14.99 31.01 -1.09
N PRO A 9 -15.37 32.23 -1.45
CA PRO A 9 -15.27 33.36 -0.52
C PRO A 9 -16.28 33.15 0.61
N ASP A 10 -15.83 33.25 1.85
CA ASP A 10 -16.70 33.37 3.02
C ASP A 10 -17.33 34.77 3.05
N LYS A 11 -18.33 34.98 3.92
CA LYS A 11 -19.06 36.25 4.05
C LYS A 11 -18.17 37.44 4.35
N ASP A 12 -17.00 37.22 4.95
CA ASP A 12 -15.99 38.24 5.26
C ASP A 12 -14.92 38.43 4.16
N GLY A 13 -15.02 37.68 3.06
CA GLY A 13 -14.08 37.71 1.94
C GLY A 13 -12.89 36.76 2.09
N THR A 14 -12.80 35.99 3.19
CA THR A 14 -11.77 34.96 3.37
C THR A 14 -11.94 33.88 2.30
N GLN A 15 -10.88 33.58 1.56
CA GLN A 15 -10.92 32.49 0.58
C GLN A 15 -10.78 31.14 1.28
N ILE A 16 -11.84 30.34 1.25
CA ILE A 16 -11.84 28.98 1.76
C ILE A 16 -11.40 28.03 0.65
N GLU A 17 -10.35 27.28 0.91
CA GLU A 17 -9.86 26.20 0.04
C GLU A 17 -10.37 24.85 0.56
N LEU A 18 -11.24 24.19 -0.21
CA LEU A 18 -11.68 22.83 0.07
C LEU A 18 -10.59 21.85 -0.38
N LYS A 19 -9.81 21.32 0.58
CA LYS A 19 -8.70 20.41 0.31
C LYS A 19 -9.13 18.94 0.32
N TYR A 20 -9.67 18.48 1.45
CA TYR A 20 -9.98 17.08 1.68
C TYR A 20 -11.39 16.93 2.26
N PRO A 21 -12.24 16.06 1.70
CA PRO A 21 -13.53 15.74 2.31
C PRO A 21 -13.33 14.90 3.57
N LEU A 22 -14.07 15.23 4.63
CA LEU A 22 -14.25 14.37 5.80
C LEU A 22 -15.47 13.49 5.52
N ASN A 23 -15.25 12.19 5.29
CA ASN A 23 -16.35 11.27 5.03
C ASN A 23 -17.05 10.90 6.34
N CYS A 24 -18.36 10.74 6.29
CA CYS A 24 -19.08 10.08 7.39
C CYS A 24 -18.73 8.58 7.42
N SER A 25 -18.92 7.95 8.57
CA SER A 25 -18.90 6.49 8.67
C SER A 25 -19.90 5.87 7.69
N ASP A 26 -19.57 4.70 7.15
CA ASP A 26 -20.46 4.03 6.22
C ASP A 26 -21.77 3.61 6.94
N PRO A 27 -22.95 3.77 6.31
CA PRO A 27 -24.25 3.43 6.91
C PRO A 27 -24.43 1.92 7.12
N THR A 28 -23.53 1.11 6.56
CA THR A 28 -23.46 -0.33 6.75
C THR A 28 -22.02 -0.77 6.58
N THR A 29 -21.63 -1.83 7.28
CA THR A 29 -20.31 -2.44 7.08
C THR A 29 -20.29 -3.30 5.82
N GLU A 30 -21.44 -3.66 5.25
CA GLU A 30 -21.59 -4.64 4.17
C GLU A 30 -20.81 -4.33 2.89
N ARG A 31 -20.13 -5.35 2.34
CA ARG A 31 -19.26 -5.21 1.15
C ARG A 31 -20.01 -4.83 -0.14
N TRP A 32 -21.33 -4.98 -0.23
CA TRP A 32 -22.11 -4.56 -1.41
C TRP A 32 -22.40 -3.06 -1.44
N TYR A 33 -21.99 -2.30 -0.43
CA TYR A 33 -22.09 -0.85 -0.39
C TYR A 33 -20.87 -0.19 -1.05
N HIS A 34 -21.15 0.76 -1.95
CA HIS A 34 -20.15 1.47 -2.76
C HIS A 34 -20.16 2.98 -2.47
N GLY A 35 -20.85 3.46 -1.43
CA GLY A 35 -21.02 4.88 -1.08
C GLY A 35 -21.13 5.81 -2.29
N HIS A 36 -20.23 6.77 -2.41
CA HIS A 36 -20.24 7.75 -3.50
C HIS A 36 -19.83 7.14 -4.86
N LEU A 37 -20.80 6.51 -5.54
CA LEU A 37 -20.65 5.94 -6.88
C LEU A 37 -21.73 6.52 -7.80
N SER A 38 -21.34 6.95 -9.01
CA SER A 38 -22.31 7.46 -9.99
C SER A 38 -23.08 6.33 -10.67
N GLY A 39 -24.30 6.61 -11.12
CA GLY A 39 -25.11 5.67 -11.91
C GLY A 39 -24.36 5.08 -13.11
N PRO A 40 -23.75 5.90 -13.98
CA PRO A 40 -23.00 5.40 -15.14
C PRO A 40 -21.79 4.52 -14.76
N ASN A 41 -21.11 4.79 -13.64
CA ASN A 41 -20.01 3.94 -13.19
C ASN A 41 -20.53 2.62 -12.61
N ALA A 42 -21.65 2.65 -11.86
CA ALA A 42 -22.32 1.43 -11.42
C ALA A 42 -22.74 0.55 -12.60
N GLU A 43 -23.29 1.15 -13.66
CA GLU A 43 -23.64 0.43 -14.89
C GLU A 43 -22.43 -0.25 -15.52
N LYS A 44 -21.29 0.45 -15.65
CA LYS A 44 -20.04 -0.12 -16.18
C LYS A 44 -19.55 -1.30 -15.35
N LEU A 45 -19.57 -1.20 -14.02
CA LEU A 45 -19.10 -2.26 -13.12
C LEU A 45 -19.99 -3.52 -13.23
N LEU A 46 -21.31 -3.32 -13.21
CA LEU A 46 -22.27 -4.42 -13.31
C LEU A 46 -22.24 -5.06 -14.71
N ALA A 47 -22.19 -4.26 -15.77
CA ALA A 47 -22.11 -4.76 -17.14
C ALA A 47 -20.80 -5.55 -17.40
N ALA A 48 -19.68 -5.13 -16.80
CA ALA A 48 -18.41 -5.85 -16.95
C ALA A 48 -18.41 -7.24 -16.30
N ARG A 49 -19.26 -7.45 -15.28
CA ARG A 49 -19.44 -8.77 -14.64
C ARG A 49 -20.38 -9.68 -15.42
N ASP A 50 -21.34 -9.09 -16.14
CA ASP A 50 -22.32 -9.77 -17.01
C ASP A 50 -23.01 -10.98 -16.36
N GLU A 51 -23.40 -10.85 -15.10
CA GLU A 51 -24.04 -11.90 -14.31
C GLU A 51 -25.39 -11.38 -13.77
N SER A 52 -26.50 -11.93 -14.25
CA SER A 52 -27.85 -11.45 -13.91
C SER A 52 -28.16 -11.59 -12.42
N GLY A 53 -28.85 -10.60 -11.85
CA GLY A 53 -29.14 -10.50 -10.43
C GLY A 53 -27.96 -10.00 -9.59
N THR A 54 -26.87 -9.56 -10.23
CA THR A 54 -25.78 -8.87 -9.54
C THR A 54 -26.24 -7.50 -9.11
N PHE A 55 -26.05 -7.15 -7.83
CA PHE A 55 -26.49 -5.86 -7.28
C PHE A 55 -25.40 -5.12 -6.49
N LEU A 56 -25.55 -3.80 -6.38
CA LEU A 56 -24.78 -2.95 -5.48
C LEU A 56 -25.65 -1.81 -4.94
N VAL A 57 -25.27 -1.24 -3.80
CA VAL A 57 -25.92 -0.03 -3.26
C VAL A 57 -24.93 1.12 -3.24
N ARG A 58 -25.42 2.32 -3.55
CA ARG A 58 -24.64 3.56 -3.65
C ARG A 58 -25.47 4.75 -3.16
N GLU A 59 -24.81 5.86 -2.89
CA GLU A 59 -25.47 7.13 -2.56
C GLU A 59 -26.23 7.70 -3.77
N SER A 60 -27.30 8.43 -3.47
CA SER A 60 -28.05 9.22 -4.45
C SER A 60 -27.37 10.57 -4.69
N LEU A 61 -26.72 10.72 -5.85
CA LEU A 61 -26.16 12.01 -6.27
C LEU A 61 -27.24 13.06 -6.58
N SER A 62 -28.46 12.62 -6.91
CA SER A 62 -29.58 13.52 -7.23
C SER A 62 -30.31 14.06 -6.00
N LYS A 63 -30.27 13.32 -4.89
CA LYS A 63 -30.95 13.70 -3.64
C LYS A 63 -30.09 13.26 -2.46
N PRO A 64 -29.29 14.18 -1.87
CA PRO A 64 -28.44 13.88 -0.73
C PRO A 64 -29.23 13.26 0.43
N GLY A 65 -28.64 12.26 1.09
CA GLY A 65 -29.27 11.48 2.18
C GLY A 65 -30.06 10.25 1.73
N ASP A 66 -30.45 10.17 0.44
CA ASP A 66 -31.05 8.97 -0.14
C ASP A 66 -29.97 8.04 -0.75
N PHE A 67 -30.36 6.80 -1.03
CA PHE A 67 -29.51 5.77 -1.65
C PHE A 67 -30.15 5.21 -2.92
N VAL A 68 -29.38 4.43 -3.66
CA VAL A 68 -29.84 3.74 -4.88
C VAL A 68 -29.32 2.31 -4.90
N LEU A 69 -30.24 1.35 -5.00
CA LEU A 69 -29.95 -0.05 -5.30
C LEU A 69 -29.87 -0.23 -6.82
N SER A 70 -28.70 -0.59 -7.32
CA SER A 70 -28.44 -0.81 -8.74
C SER A 70 -28.30 -2.31 -9.01
N VAL A 71 -29.08 -2.86 -9.93
CA VAL A 71 -29.16 -4.32 -10.17
C VAL A 71 -29.09 -4.62 -11.66
N LEU A 72 -28.23 -5.55 -12.06
CA LEU A 72 -28.18 -6.06 -13.43
C LEU A 72 -29.36 -7.02 -13.65
N THR A 73 -30.26 -6.70 -14.58
CA THR A 73 -31.44 -7.51 -14.90
C THR A 73 -31.18 -8.40 -16.12
N ASP A 74 -32.08 -9.36 -16.37
CA ASP A 74 -32.01 -10.22 -17.57
C ASP A 74 -32.47 -9.51 -18.86
N GLU A 75 -33.10 -8.35 -18.73
CA GLU A 75 -33.56 -7.59 -19.89
C GLU A 75 -32.41 -7.01 -20.70
N ARG A 76 -32.54 -6.99 -22.02
CA ARG A 76 -31.53 -6.43 -22.91
C ARG A 76 -31.85 -5.00 -23.30
N THR A 77 -30.82 -4.16 -23.32
CA THR A 77 -30.88 -2.80 -23.87
C THR A 77 -30.81 -2.85 -25.40
N LYS A 78 -31.16 -1.73 -26.04
CA LYS A 78 -31.08 -1.57 -27.51
C LYS A 78 -29.67 -1.78 -28.08
N THR A 79 -28.64 -1.66 -27.23
CA THR A 79 -27.22 -1.84 -27.59
C THR A 79 -26.73 -3.28 -27.36
N GLY A 80 -27.61 -4.20 -26.97
CA GLY A 80 -27.32 -5.63 -26.82
C GLY A 80 -26.83 -6.07 -25.44
N GLY A 81 -26.42 -5.13 -24.58
CA GLY A 81 -26.04 -5.40 -23.19
C GLY A 81 -27.26 -5.63 -22.28
N ARG A 82 -27.04 -6.15 -21.06
CA ARG A 82 -28.09 -6.25 -20.04
C ARG A 82 -28.43 -4.89 -19.44
N ARG A 83 -29.70 -4.65 -19.13
CA ARG A 83 -30.20 -3.43 -18.50
C ARG A 83 -29.78 -3.44 -17.03
N VAL A 84 -29.43 -2.27 -16.52
CA VAL A 84 -29.28 -2.05 -15.08
C VAL A 84 -30.51 -1.30 -14.60
N SER A 85 -31.19 -1.85 -13.60
CA SER A 85 -32.26 -1.18 -12.88
C SER A 85 -31.69 -0.35 -11.74
N HIS A 86 -32.23 0.86 -11.54
CA HIS A 86 -31.85 1.76 -10.46
C HIS A 86 -33.07 2.04 -9.59
N ILE A 87 -33.12 1.39 -8.43
CA ILE A 87 -34.21 1.48 -7.46
C ILE A 87 -33.81 2.48 -6.39
N LYS A 88 -34.59 3.54 -6.22
CA LYS A 88 -34.32 4.57 -5.20
C LYS A 88 -34.67 4.03 -3.82
N ILE A 89 -33.77 4.24 -2.86
CA ILE A 89 -33.99 3.99 -1.45
C ILE A 89 -34.06 5.35 -0.76
N MET A 90 -35.21 5.67 -0.18
CA MET A 90 -35.45 6.91 0.54
C MET A 90 -35.13 6.71 2.02
N CYS A 91 -34.42 7.68 2.61
CA CYS A 91 -34.27 7.76 4.06
C CYS A 91 -35.31 8.75 4.61
N GLN A 92 -36.26 8.25 5.40
CA GLN A 92 -37.33 9.05 6.00
C GLN A 92 -37.44 8.70 7.48
N ASN A 93 -37.32 9.69 8.37
CA ASN A 93 -37.37 9.51 9.83
C ASN A 93 -36.41 8.41 10.32
N GLU A 94 -35.15 8.43 9.86
CA GLU A 94 -34.12 7.43 10.20
C GLU A 94 -34.48 5.99 9.78
N ARG A 95 -35.43 5.81 8.85
CA ARG A 95 -35.79 4.51 8.29
C ARG A 95 -35.66 4.50 6.77
N TYR A 96 -35.38 3.33 6.21
CA TYR A 96 -35.13 3.11 4.80
C TYR A 96 -36.33 2.46 4.11
N THR A 97 -36.72 2.95 2.94
CA THR A 97 -37.79 2.35 2.11
C THR A 97 -37.55 2.56 0.62
N VAL A 98 -38.07 1.66 -0.22
CA VAL A 98 -38.08 1.81 -1.70
C VAL A 98 -39.37 2.46 -2.22
N GLY A 99 -40.22 2.98 -1.32
CA GLY A 99 -41.51 3.62 -1.66
C GLY A 99 -42.73 2.71 -1.54
N GLY A 100 -42.57 1.51 -0.99
CA GLY A 100 -43.66 0.63 -0.58
C GLY A 100 -44.17 0.92 0.84
N SER A 101 -45.08 0.09 1.33
CA SER A 101 -45.61 0.18 2.71
C SER A 101 -44.59 -0.22 3.79
N GLU A 102 -43.49 -0.86 3.39
CA GLU A 102 -42.49 -1.38 4.30
C GLU A 102 -41.33 -0.38 4.47
N ALA A 103 -40.88 -0.25 5.71
CA ALA A 103 -39.74 0.58 6.10
C ALA A 103 -38.84 -0.20 7.06
N PHE A 104 -37.53 -0.01 6.93
CA PHE A 104 -36.50 -0.79 7.63
C PHE A 104 -35.61 0.11 8.47
N ASP A 105 -35.06 -0.41 9.56
CA ASP A 105 -34.18 0.34 10.45
C ASP A 105 -32.76 0.47 9.88
N THR A 106 -32.30 -0.52 9.10
CA THR A 106 -30.99 -0.48 8.45
C THR A 106 -31.07 -0.78 6.95
N LEU A 107 -30.07 -0.32 6.19
CA LEU A 107 -29.91 -0.70 4.78
C LEU A 107 -29.72 -2.22 4.62
N THR A 108 -29.08 -2.88 5.60
CA THR A 108 -28.87 -4.33 5.59
C THR A 108 -30.19 -5.08 5.67
N ASP A 109 -31.08 -4.69 6.59
CA ASP A 109 -32.41 -5.30 6.72
C ASP A 109 -33.24 -5.15 5.44
N LEU A 110 -33.19 -3.96 4.83
CA LEU A 110 -33.85 -3.68 3.55
C LEU A 110 -33.34 -4.63 2.45
N VAL A 111 -32.03 -4.74 2.30
CA VAL A 111 -31.43 -5.59 1.25
C VAL A 111 -31.73 -7.06 1.50
N ASP A 112 -31.63 -7.54 2.74
CA ASP A 112 -31.89 -8.94 3.08
C ASP A 112 -33.36 -9.33 2.97
N TYR A 113 -34.26 -8.37 3.16
CA TYR A 113 -35.67 -8.55 2.86
C TYR A 113 -35.89 -8.73 1.34
N TYR A 114 -35.37 -7.80 0.54
CA TYR A 114 -35.57 -7.81 -0.91
C TYR A 114 -34.76 -8.89 -1.65
N LYS A 115 -33.69 -9.42 -1.07
CA LYS A 115 -33.03 -10.66 -1.55
C LYS A 115 -33.99 -11.85 -1.55
N ARG A 116 -34.87 -11.94 -0.56
CA ARG A 116 -35.83 -13.06 -0.42
C ARG A 116 -37.08 -12.84 -1.25
N LYS A 117 -37.63 -11.64 -1.24
CA LYS A 117 -38.91 -11.32 -1.89
C LYS A 117 -38.77 -10.96 -3.38
N GLY A 118 -37.65 -10.36 -3.77
CA GLY A 118 -37.54 -9.62 -5.03
C GLY A 118 -38.26 -8.28 -4.96
N ILE A 119 -37.99 -7.40 -5.93
CA ILE A 119 -38.61 -6.08 -6.05
C ILE A 119 -39.38 -6.01 -7.35
N GLU A 120 -40.66 -5.63 -7.29
CA GLU A 120 -41.47 -5.35 -8.47
C GLU A 120 -41.35 -3.88 -8.86
N GLU A 121 -40.97 -3.61 -10.10
CA GLU A 121 -40.93 -2.26 -10.66
C GLU A 121 -42.34 -1.78 -11.05
N ILE A 122 -42.52 -0.47 -11.18
CA ILE A 122 -43.77 0.15 -11.68
C ILE A 122 -44.10 -0.34 -13.11
N SER A 123 -43.08 -0.75 -13.87
CA SER A 123 -43.22 -1.36 -15.19
C SER A 123 -43.83 -2.77 -15.16
N GLY A 124 -43.97 -3.39 -13.99
CA GLY A 124 -44.38 -4.79 -13.79
C GLY A 124 -43.22 -5.79 -13.82
N ASN A 125 -41.98 -5.33 -14.01
CA ASN A 125 -40.81 -6.19 -14.08
C ASN A 125 -40.28 -6.55 -12.70
N TRP A 126 -39.91 -7.82 -12.51
CA TRP A 126 -39.33 -8.31 -11.25
C TRP A 126 -37.81 -8.26 -11.28
N VAL A 127 -37.24 -7.65 -10.24
CA VAL A 127 -35.80 -7.52 -10.01
C VAL A 127 -35.41 -8.39 -8.82
N HIS A 128 -34.51 -9.34 -9.06
CA HIS A 128 -34.04 -10.27 -8.03
C HIS A 128 -32.60 -9.97 -7.63
N LEU A 129 -32.34 -9.88 -6.32
CA LEU A 129 -31.00 -9.68 -5.78
C LEU A 129 -30.38 -11.06 -5.51
N LYS A 130 -29.62 -11.57 -6.48
CA LYS A 130 -29.05 -12.92 -6.41
C LYS A 130 -27.66 -12.91 -5.78
N GLN A 131 -26.77 -12.05 -6.26
CA GLN A 131 -25.40 -11.95 -5.76
C GLN A 131 -24.92 -10.50 -5.63
N PRO A 132 -24.16 -10.18 -4.58
CA PRO A 132 -23.58 -8.85 -4.42
C PRO A 132 -22.39 -8.60 -5.36
N TYR A 133 -22.26 -7.37 -5.82
CA TYR A 133 -21.01 -6.83 -6.35
C TYR A 133 -20.22 -6.22 -5.19
N TYR A 134 -19.16 -6.91 -4.75
CA TYR A 134 -18.36 -6.44 -3.62
C TYR A 134 -17.48 -5.24 -3.98
N SER A 135 -17.52 -4.23 -3.12
CA SER A 135 -16.61 -3.08 -3.10
C SER A 135 -15.33 -3.46 -2.35
N THR A 136 -14.20 -3.06 -2.90
CA THR A 136 -12.90 -3.09 -2.22
C THR A 136 -12.59 -1.77 -1.52
N ARG A 137 -13.32 -0.69 -1.84
CA ARG A 137 -13.24 0.59 -1.14
C ARG A 137 -13.78 0.44 0.28
N VAL A 138 -13.14 1.11 1.24
CA VAL A 138 -13.57 1.20 2.63
C VAL A 138 -13.13 2.54 3.20
N ASN A 139 -13.95 3.14 4.05
CA ASN A 139 -13.51 4.26 4.89
C ASN A 139 -12.40 3.76 5.82
N ALA A 140 -11.26 4.45 5.88
CA ALA A 140 -10.12 4.03 6.66
C ALA A 140 -10.49 3.85 8.15
N ALA A 141 -11.35 4.71 8.72
CA ALA A 141 -11.83 4.59 10.09
C ALA A 141 -12.55 3.27 10.38
N ASP A 142 -13.13 2.63 9.36
CA ASP A 142 -13.93 1.40 9.45
C ASP A 142 -13.18 0.14 8.99
N ILE A 143 -11.86 0.25 8.76
CA ILE A 143 -11.03 -0.87 8.25
C ILE A 143 -11.08 -2.12 9.15
N GLU A 144 -11.24 -1.96 10.47
CA GLU A 144 -11.32 -3.08 11.41
C GLU A 144 -12.55 -3.95 11.13
N SER A 145 -13.70 -3.31 10.85
CA SER A 145 -14.93 -4.00 10.47
C SER A 145 -14.73 -4.76 9.16
N ARG A 146 -14.03 -4.16 8.20
CA ARG A 146 -13.67 -4.85 6.94
C ARG A 146 -12.76 -6.05 7.15
N VAL A 147 -11.76 -5.96 8.03
CA VAL A 147 -10.90 -7.10 8.38
C VAL A 147 -11.74 -8.26 8.92
N LYS A 148 -12.64 -7.99 9.88
CA LYS A 148 -13.54 -9.01 10.45
C LYS A 148 -14.39 -9.68 9.38
N GLN A 149 -14.93 -8.91 8.43
CA GLN A 149 -15.73 -9.45 7.33
C GLN A 149 -14.93 -10.31 6.36
N LEU A 150 -13.70 -9.92 6.03
CA LEU A 150 -12.86 -10.69 5.12
C LEU A 150 -12.33 -11.98 5.77
N ASP A 151 -12.23 -11.99 7.10
CA ASP A 151 -11.88 -13.18 7.90
C ASP A 151 -13.05 -14.14 8.12
N GLN A 152 -14.29 -13.67 7.99
CA GLN A 152 -15.44 -14.57 7.99
C GLN A 152 -15.35 -15.49 6.77
N THR A 153 -15.10 -16.77 7.01
CA THR A 153 -15.43 -17.81 6.04
C THR A 153 -16.95 -17.81 5.91
N SER A 154 -17.49 -17.86 4.70
CA SER A 154 -18.94 -17.80 4.48
C SER A 154 -19.60 -18.94 5.25
N GLU A 155 -20.18 -18.63 6.41
CA GLU A 155 -20.96 -19.59 7.19
C GLU A 155 -22.26 -19.86 6.43
N LYS A 156 -22.22 -20.87 5.56
CA LYS A 156 -23.27 -21.87 5.30
C LYS A 156 -22.89 -22.69 4.06
N PRO A 157 -22.37 -23.92 4.23
CA PRO A 157 -22.66 -24.95 3.26
C PRO A 157 -24.17 -25.17 3.32
N LYS A 158 -24.88 -24.95 2.21
CA LYS A 158 -26.11 -25.72 2.01
C LYS A 158 -25.69 -27.18 1.98
N GLU A 159 -26.34 -28.03 2.77
CA GLU A 159 -26.10 -29.47 2.76
C GLU A 159 -26.13 -29.98 1.31
N GLY A 160 -24.99 -30.48 0.81
CA GLY A 160 -24.95 -31.20 -0.47
C GLY A 160 -23.80 -30.92 -1.43
N GLU A 161 -23.03 -29.82 -1.30
CA GLU A 161 -21.94 -29.51 -2.26
C GLU A 161 -20.58 -29.34 -1.57
N GLY A 162 -19.64 -30.21 -1.92
CA GLY A 162 -18.32 -30.37 -1.31
C GLY A 162 -17.26 -29.35 -1.72
N GLU A 163 -17.54 -28.05 -1.62
CA GLU A 163 -16.50 -27.02 -1.69
C GLU A 163 -16.49 -26.20 -0.39
N LYS A 164 -15.37 -26.28 0.35
CA LYS A 164 -15.07 -25.32 1.42
C LYS A 164 -15.03 -23.92 0.78
N SER A 165 -16.08 -23.13 0.98
CA SER A 165 -16.14 -21.74 0.52
C SER A 165 -14.95 -20.98 1.11
N LYS A 166 -14.07 -20.44 0.25
CA LYS A 166 -12.80 -19.83 0.65
C LYS A 166 -13.05 -18.47 1.31
N ALA A 167 -12.16 -18.03 2.21
CA ALA A 167 -12.31 -16.80 2.99
C ALA A 167 -12.29 -15.52 2.10
N GLY A 168 -12.88 -14.42 2.57
CA GLY A 168 -13.01 -13.17 1.80
C GLY A 168 -11.66 -12.57 1.36
N PHE A 169 -10.62 -12.70 2.18
CA PHE A 169 -9.25 -12.32 1.78
C PHE A 169 -8.74 -13.09 0.57
N TRP A 170 -9.01 -14.40 0.51
CA TRP A 170 -8.64 -15.23 -0.63
C TRP A 170 -9.35 -14.78 -1.90
N GLU A 171 -10.65 -14.48 -1.82
CA GLU A 171 -11.42 -14.02 -2.99
C GLU A 171 -10.88 -12.72 -3.57
N GLU A 172 -10.61 -11.71 -2.73
CA GLU A 172 -10.06 -10.44 -3.19
C GLU A 172 -8.65 -10.61 -3.78
N PHE A 173 -7.80 -11.40 -3.12
CA PHE A 173 -6.45 -11.66 -3.60
C PHE A 173 -6.45 -12.45 -4.92
N ASP A 174 -7.30 -13.48 -5.06
CA ASP A 174 -7.44 -14.26 -6.29
C ASP A 174 -7.95 -13.40 -7.46
N ALA A 175 -8.90 -12.48 -7.21
CA ALA A 175 -9.33 -11.51 -8.20
C ALA A 175 -8.16 -10.62 -8.68
N LEU A 176 -7.31 -10.17 -7.76
CA LEU A 176 -6.12 -9.40 -8.07
C LEU A 176 -5.08 -10.20 -8.89
N GLN A 177 -4.91 -11.49 -8.58
CA GLN A 177 -4.05 -12.39 -9.37
C GLN A 177 -4.55 -12.53 -10.83
N LYS A 178 -5.86 -12.60 -11.04
CA LYS A 178 -6.45 -12.68 -12.40
C LYS A 178 -6.24 -11.40 -13.21
N LEU A 179 -6.11 -10.24 -12.56
CA LEU A 179 -5.79 -8.98 -13.24
C LEU A 179 -4.33 -8.93 -13.70
N GLU A 180 -3.41 -9.57 -12.97
CA GLU A 180 -1.98 -9.60 -13.34
C GLU A 180 -1.75 -10.23 -14.73
N ALA A 181 -2.55 -11.22 -15.11
CA ALA A 181 -2.49 -11.84 -16.44
C ALA A 181 -2.77 -10.86 -17.59
N LYS A 182 -3.38 -9.70 -17.31
CA LYS A 182 -3.69 -8.66 -18.30
C LYS A 182 -2.56 -7.64 -18.45
N VAL A 183 -1.59 -7.59 -17.53
CA VAL A 183 -0.48 -6.64 -17.58
C VAL A 183 0.55 -7.07 -18.63
N LYS A 184 0.53 -6.41 -19.79
CA LYS A 184 1.44 -6.66 -20.91
C LYS A 184 2.51 -5.57 -21.00
N LYS A 185 3.46 -5.56 -20.04
CA LYS A 185 4.60 -4.63 -20.05
C LYS A 185 5.90 -5.32 -20.46
N SER A 186 6.72 -4.62 -21.24
CA SER A 186 8.00 -5.14 -21.73
C SER A 186 9.03 -5.22 -20.60
N ARG A 187 9.88 -6.26 -20.68
CA ARG A 187 10.98 -6.57 -19.74
C ARG A 187 12.26 -6.93 -20.50
N GLU A 188 12.33 -6.53 -21.77
CA GLU A 188 13.38 -6.96 -22.70
C GLU A 188 14.79 -6.60 -22.22
N GLU A 189 14.95 -5.45 -21.55
CA GLU A 189 16.26 -5.03 -21.03
C GLU A 189 16.79 -6.01 -19.98
N GLY A 190 15.92 -6.55 -19.12
CA GLY A 190 16.28 -7.59 -18.17
C GLY A 190 16.52 -8.97 -18.80
N GLN A 191 16.03 -9.20 -20.02
CA GLN A 191 16.19 -10.47 -20.74
C GLN A 191 17.46 -10.54 -21.57
N ARG A 192 18.16 -9.41 -21.75
CA ARG A 192 19.43 -9.34 -22.48
C ARG A 192 20.45 -10.36 -21.92
N PRO A 193 21.22 -11.05 -22.79
CA PRO A 193 22.25 -12.00 -22.35
C PRO A 193 23.24 -11.41 -21.34
N GLU A 194 23.64 -10.14 -21.53
CA GLU A 194 24.59 -9.39 -20.70
C GLU A 194 24.04 -9.14 -19.29
N ASN A 195 22.71 -8.98 -19.17
CA ASN A 195 22.04 -8.66 -17.91
C ASN A 195 21.59 -9.91 -17.13
N LYS A 196 21.66 -11.10 -17.73
CA LYS A 196 21.20 -12.34 -17.11
C LYS A 196 21.86 -12.62 -15.75
N SER A 197 23.15 -12.34 -15.62
CA SER A 197 23.92 -12.51 -14.37
C SER A 197 23.67 -11.40 -13.34
N LYS A 198 23.05 -10.29 -13.74
CA LYS A 198 22.63 -9.19 -12.87
C LYS A 198 21.27 -9.45 -12.22
N ASN A 199 20.57 -10.51 -12.62
CA ASN A 199 19.27 -10.91 -12.08
C ASN A 199 19.42 -12.02 -11.05
N ARG A 200 18.93 -11.80 -9.83
CA ARG A 200 18.90 -12.86 -8.79
C ARG A 200 18.00 -14.01 -9.21
N TYR A 201 16.89 -13.71 -9.87
CA TYR A 201 15.93 -14.69 -10.38
C TYR A 201 15.67 -14.43 -11.86
N LYS A 202 15.84 -15.46 -12.68
CA LYS A 202 15.73 -15.39 -14.15
C LYS A 202 14.39 -14.81 -14.63
N ASN A 203 13.32 -15.06 -13.90
CA ASN A 203 11.93 -14.71 -14.26
C ASN A 203 11.40 -13.47 -13.54
N ILE A 204 12.19 -12.82 -12.66
CA ILE A 204 11.77 -11.63 -11.93
C ILE A 204 12.59 -10.46 -12.47
N LEU A 205 12.02 -9.75 -13.43
CA LEU A 205 12.69 -8.71 -14.21
C LEU A 205 11.94 -7.38 -14.06
N PRO A 206 12.65 -6.24 -14.08
CA PRO A 206 12.02 -4.93 -14.02
C PRO A 206 11.26 -4.64 -15.32
N PHE A 207 10.15 -3.92 -15.24
CA PHE A 207 9.51 -3.36 -16.44
C PHE A 207 10.38 -2.27 -17.06
N ASN A 208 10.46 -2.24 -18.39
CA ASN A 208 11.33 -1.30 -19.11
C ASN A 208 10.92 0.16 -18.93
N ASP A 209 9.62 0.44 -18.83
CA ASP A 209 9.03 1.77 -18.73
C ASP A 209 9.24 2.44 -17.36
N THR A 210 9.58 1.67 -16.33
CA THR A 210 9.81 2.17 -14.97
C THR A 210 11.14 1.72 -14.37
N ARG A 211 12.01 1.05 -15.14
CA ARG A 211 13.31 0.59 -14.62
C ARG A 211 14.19 1.79 -14.27
N VAL A 212 15.06 1.60 -13.29
CA VAL A 212 16.15 2.55 -13.06
C VAL A 212 17.22 2.35 -14.15
N ILE A 213 17.68 3.46 -14.73
CA ILE A 213 18.72 3.49 -15.77
C ILE A 213 19.98 4.09 -15.14
N LEU A 214 21.09 3.36 -15.11
CA LEU A 214 22.34 3.85 -14.52
C LEU A 214 22.99 4.90 -15.44
N GLN A 215 23.20 6.12 -14.94
CA GLN A 215 23.57 7.29 -15.76
C GLN A 215 25.06 7.37 -16.13
N SER A 216 25.97 6.84 -15.31
CA SER A 216 27.43 6.90 -15.51
C SER A 216 27.98 5.67 -16.25
N ALA A 217 27.09 4.87 -16.83
CA ALA A 217 27.43 3.65 -17.52
C ALA A 217 28.05 3.94 -18.90
N ASP A 218 29.01 3.12 -19.34
CA ASP A 218 29.62 3.27 -20.67
C ASP A 218 28.57 2.99 -21.76
N PRO A 219 28.18 3.98 -22.59
CA PRO A 219 27.16 3.79 -23.62
C PRO A 219 27.57 2.80 -24.71
N ASN A 220 28.86 2.48 -24.83
CA ASN A 220 29.37 1.49 -25.79
C ASN A 220 29.29 0.05 -25.25
N VAL A 221 29.05 -0.12 -23.94
CA VAL A 221 28.93 -1.43 -23.31
C VAL A 221 27.46 -1.77 -23.13
N VAL A 222 26.97 -2.74 -23.91
CA VAL A 222 25.57 -3.19 -23.84
C VAL A 222 25.25 -3.71 -22.43
N GLY A 223 24.16 -3.22 -21.84
CA GLY A 223 23.70 -3.61 -20.49
C GLY A 223 24.48 -2.97 -19.34
N SER A 224 25.38 -2.02 -19.62
CA SER A 224 26.08 -1.26 -18.58
C SER A 224 25.13 -0.39 -17.75
N ASP A 225 24.04 0.09 -18.34
CA ASP A 225 23.01 0.94 -17.74
C ASP A 225 21.98 0.17 -16.88
N TYR A 226 22.14 -1.15 -16.76
CA TYR A 226 21.15 -2.04 -16.19
C TYR A 226 21.35 -2.29 -14.69
N ILE A 227 20.27 -2.12 -13.94
CA ILE A 227 20.07 -2.65 -12.60
C ILE A 227 18.64 -3.21 -12.47
N ASN A 228 18.44 -4.30 -11.72
CA ASN A 228 17.11 -4.87 -11.48
C ASN A 228 16.36 -4.07 -10.39
N ALA A 229 15.88 -2.89 -10.77
CA ALA A 229 15.15 -1.96 -9.92
C ALA A 229 14.08 -1.22 -10.72
N ASN A 230 12.99 -0.82 -10.08
CA ASN A 230 11.96 0.04 -10.66
C ASN A 230 11.64 1.22 -9.75
N TYR A 231 11.38 2.38 -10.35
CA TYR A 231 10.68 3.46 -9.66
C TYR A 231 9.25 3.05 -9.38
N VAL A 232 8.78 3.37 -8.19
CA VAL A 232 7.41 3.15 -7.75
C VAL A 232 6.92 4.42 -7.08
N LYS A 233 5.79 4.96 -7.54
CA LYS A 233 5.16 6.18 -7.02
C LYS A 233 3.67 5.97 -6.85
N ASN A 234 3.02 6.75 -5.98
CA ASN A 234 1.59 6.66 -5.76
C ASN A 234 0.81 7.41 -6.87
N ASN A 235 0.36 6.69 -7.90
CA ASN A 235 -0.42 7.31 -8.98
C ASN A 235 -1.92 7.50 -8.63
N LEU A 236 -2.35 7.16 -7.41
CA LEU A 236 -3.75 7.27 -6.98
C LEU A 236 -4.09 8.61 -6.32
N SER A 237 -3.10 9.37 -5.90
CA SER A 237 -3.30 10.70 -5.32
C SER A 237 -2.57 11.76 -6.16
N GLU A 238 -3.23 12.89 -6.37
CA GLU A 238 -2.69 14.03 -7.14
C GLU A 238 -1.88 15.01 -6.25
N SER A 239 -1.65 14.67 -4.98
CA SER A 239 -0.92 15.53 -4.04
C SER A 239 0.54 15.77 -4.50
N THR A 240 0.93 17.04 -4.58
CA THR A 240 2.33 17.43 -4.81
C THR A 240 3.19 17.05 -3.61
N GLY A 241 4.34 16.41 -3.83
CA GLY A 241 5.30 16.07 -2.77
C GLY A 241 5.18 14.65 -2.20
N GLN A 242 4.54 13.73 -2.90
CA GLN A 242 4.52 12.32 -2.49
C GLN A 242 5.91 11.69 -2.49
N LYS A 243 6.10 10.76 -1.55
CA LYS A 243 7.26 9.88 -1.53
C LYS A 243 7.33 9.07 -2.84
N VAL A 244 8.53 9.01 -3.38
CA VAL A 244 8.90 8.12 -4.48
C VAL A 244 9.78 7.03 -3.91
N TYR A 245 9.61 5.81 -4.40
CA TYR A 245 10.36 4.65 -3.96
C TYR A 245 11.13 4.04 -5.14
N ILE A 246 12.19 3.34 -4.82
CA ILE A 246 12.85 2.41 -5.73
C ILE A 246 12.73 1.01 -5.13
N ALA A 247 11.98 0.14 -5.80
CA ALA A 247 11.87 -1.26 -5.44
C ALA A 247 12.94 -2.06 -6.20
N THR A 248 13.87 -2.69 -5.47
CA THR A 248 14.99 -3.42 -6.07
C THR A 248 15.18 -4.80 -5.43
N GLN A 249 15.89 -5.69 -6.13
CA GLN A 249 16.29 -7.00 -5.60
C GLN A 249 17.43 -6.87 -4.56
N GLY A 250 17.64 -7.90 -3.76
CA GLY A 250 18.81 -7.99 -2.89
C GLY A 250 20.09 -8.13 -3.71
N CYS A 251 21.13 -7.38 -3.36
CA CYS A 251 22.38 -7.30 -4.10
C CYS A 251 23.03 -8.67 -4.32
N LEU A 252 23.51 -8.90 -5.55
CA LEU A 252 24.44 -9.97 -5.89
C LEU A 252 25.87 -9.43 -5.74
N ALA A 253 26.86 -10.31 -5.63
CA ALA A 253 28.27 -9.90 -5.58
C ALA A 253 28.67 -9.04 -6.81
N THR A 254 28.10 -9.33 -7.97
CA THR A 254 28.34 -8.63 -9.24
C THR A 254 27.59 -7.31 -9.38
N THR A 255 26.58 -7.04 -8.54
CA THR A 255 25.72 -5.84 -8.66
C THR A 255 25.90 -4.86 -7.51
N VAL A 256 26.86 -5.07 -6.61
CA VAL A 256 27.11 -4.16 -5.46
C VAL A 256 27.51 -2.76 -5.96
N ASN A 257 28.36 -2.69 -7.00
CA ASN A 257 28.79 -1.41 -7.56
C ASN A 257 27.63 -0.69 -8.26
N ASP A 258 26.83 -1.42 -9.05
CA ASP A 258 25.62 -0.92 -9.70
C ASP A 258 24.62 -0.36 -8.66
N PHE A 259 24.47 -1.03 -7.52
CA PHE A 259 23.61 -0.58 -6.43
C PHE A 259 24.06 0.76 -5.85
N TRP A 260 25.35 0.93 -5.58
CA TRP A 260 25.87 2.19 -5.06
C TRP A 260 25.86 3.32 -6.09
N GLN A 261 26.03 2.99 -7.38
CA GLN A 261 25.79 3.93 -8.48
C GLN A 261 24.34 4.43 -8.47
N MET A 262 23.36 3.53 -8.33
CA MET A 262 21.95 3.88 -8.20
C MET A 262 21.70 4.77 -6.97
N VAL A 263 22.18 4.37 -5.79
CA VAL A 263 22.05 5.17 -4.55
C VAL A 263 22.60 6.58 -4.77
N TRP A 264 23.76 6.69 -5.43
CA TRP A 264 24.40 7.97 -5.67
C TRP A 264 23.60 8.86 -6.64
N GLN A 265 23.29 8.37 -7.84
CA GLN A 265 22.62 9.18 -8.87
C GLN A 265 21.22 9.62 -8.44
N GLU A 266 20.51 8.77 -7.70
CA GLU A 266 19.13 9.03 -7.26
C GLU A 266 19.08 9.91 -6.01
N ARG A 267 20.23 10.31 -5.45
CA ARG A 267 20.31 11.12 -4.24
C ARG A 267 19.51 10.54 -3.07
N THR A 268 19.47 9.22 -2.95
CA THR A 268 18.78 8.54 -1.86
C THR A 268 19.47 8.83 -0.53
N SER A 269 18.72 9.22 0.50
CA SER A 269 19.23 9.32 1.88
C SER A 269 18.86 8.12 2.75
N VAL A 270 17.81 7.36 2.40
CA VAL A 270 17.30 6.25 3.22
C VAL A 270 17.19 4.95 2.40
N ILE A 271 17.77 3.87 2.93
CA ILE A 271 17.70 2.51 2.38
C ILE A 271 16.99 1.60 3.38
N VAL A 272 16.01 0.84 2.90
CA VAL A 272 15.22 -0.12 3.69
C VAL A 272 15.46 -1.54 3.16
N MET A 273 16.11 -2.37 3.96
CA MET A 273 16.37 -3.79 3.70
C MET A 273 15.43 -4.63 4.57
N THR A 274 14.64 -5.52 3.95
CA THR A 274 13.59 -6.31 4.63
C THR A 274 13.90 -7.81 4.67
N THR A 275 15.18 -8.16 4.73
CA THR A 275 15.66 -9.55 4.74
C THR A 275 16.99 -9.63 5.48
N ARG A 276 17.29 -10.83 6.01
CA ARG A 276 18.65 -11.17 6.43
C ARG A 276 19.50 -11.48 5.19
N GLU A 277 20.81 -11.48 5.35
CA GLU A 277 21.75 -11.84 4.29
C GLU A 277 21.51 -13.28 3.81
N VAL A 278 21.28 -14.17 4.78
CA VAL A 278 21.03 -15.60 4.61
C VAL A 278 19.80 -16.00 5.43
N GLU A 279 18.88 -16.71 4.81
CA GLU A 279 17.67 -17.27 5.44
C GLU A 279 17.57 -18.75 5.04
N LYS A 280 17.44 -19.65 6.02
CA LYS A 280 17.46 -21.12 5.83
C LYS A 280 18.61 -21.62 4.94
N GLY A 281 19.81 -21.06 5.13
CA GLY A 281 21.00 -21.43 4.35
C GLY A 281 20.97 -20.98 2.88
N ARG A 282 20.01 -20.14 2.47
CA ARG A 282 19.95 -19.56 1.12
C ARG A 282 20.30 -18.07 1.16
N ASN A 283 21.20 -17.66 0.26
CA ASN A 283 21.60 -16.27 0.11
C ASN A 283 20.42 -15.42 -0.41
N LYS A 284 20.02 -14.42 0.37
CA LYS A 284 18.95 -13.46 0.02
C LYS A 284 19.50 -12.14 -0.48
N CYS A 285 20.59 -11.66 0.12
CA CYS A 285 21.29 -10.43 -0.24
C CYS A 285 22.74 -10.55 0.24
N VAL A 286 23.72 -10.19 -0.59
CA VAL A 286 25.09 -10.05 -0.10
C VAL A 286 25.23 -8.72 0.64
N PRO A 287 26.06 -8.63 1.70
CA PRO A 287 26.39 -7.34 2.31
C PRO A 287 27.04 -6.41 1.29
N TYR A 288 26.48 -5.22 1.14
CA TYR A 288 27.02 -4.15 0.28
C TYR A 288 27.59 -2.98 1.09
N TRP A 289 27.62 -3.09 2.42
CA TRP A 289 28.20 -2.11 3.33
C TRP A 289 29.49 -2.67 3.97
N PRO A 290 30.40 -1.79 4.44
CA PRO A 290 31.58 -2.19 5.21
C PRO A 290 31.23 -2.46 6.69
N ASP A 291 32.17 -3.06 7.43
CA ASP A 291 32.05 -3.20 8.88
C ASP A 291 32.13 -1.82 9.56
N VAL A 292 31.64 -1.73 10.80
CA VAL A 292 31.60 -0.47 11.57
C VAL A 292 32.99 0.14 11.72
N HIS A 293 33.10 1.44 11.47
CA HIS A 293 34.33 2.24 11.43
C HIS A 293 35.34 1.81 10.35
N THR A 294 34.88 1.10 9.32
CA THR A 294 35.70 0.74 8.16
C THR A 294 35.11 1.31 6.86
N SER A 295 35.95 1.38 5.83
CA SER A 295 35.59 1.84 4.50
C SER A 295 35.85 0.76 3.46
N LYS A 296 35.01 0.70 2.42
CA LYS A 296 35.16 -0.24 1.31
C LYS A 296 34.86 0.45 -0.02
N PRO A 297 35.71 0.24 -1.05
CA PRO A 297 35.43 0.74 -2.39
C PRO A 297 34.24 -0.02 -3.01
N ALA A 298 33.36 0.73 -3.67
CA ALA A 298 32.22 0.24 -4.43
C ALA A 298 32.17 0.94 -5.79
N GLY A 299 32.97 0.46 -6.74
CA GLY A 299 33.15 1.10 -8.05
C GLY A 299 33.84 2.46 -7.90
N ALA A 300 33.17 3.53 -8.39
CA ALA A 300 33.66 4.91 -8.33
C ALA A 300 33.48 5.58 -6.96
N TYR A 301 32.95 4.85 -5.96
CA TYR A 301 32.59 5.38 -4.66
C TYR A 301 33.35 4.72 -3.53
N MET A 302 33.61 5.46 -2.47
CA MET A 302 34.04 4.95 -1.18
C MET A 302 32.85 5.00 -0.23
N VAL A 303 32.53 3.85 0.38
CA VAL A 303 31.46 3.75 1.39
C VAL A 303 32.11 3.48 2.74
N THR A 304 31.75 4.26 3.74
CA THR A 304 32.21 4.14 5.12
C THR A 304 31.02 3.85 6.03
N CYS A 305 31.16 2.92 6.97
CA CYS A 305 30.16 2.74 8.02
C CYS A 305 30.62 3.49 9.26
N GLU A 306 29.92 4.57 9.62
CA GLU A 306 30.29 5.41 10.75
C GLU A 306 29.74 4.86 12.07
N LEU A 307 28.56 4.23 12.03
CA LEU A 307 27.84 3.73 13.19
C LEU A 307 26.92 2.57 12.80
N GLU A 308 26.78 1.59 13.69
CA GLU A 308 25.70 0.59 13.68
C GLU A 308 24.99 0.60 15.04
N ARG A 309 23.66 0.57 15.03
CA ARG A 309 22.81 0.41 16.22
C ARG A 309 21.86 -0.76 16.03
N GLU A 310 21.69 -1.56 17.06
CA GLU A 310 20.76 -2.69 17.09
C GLU A 310 19.51 -2.29 17.90
N ALA A 311 18.35 -2.42 17.28
CA ALA A 311 17.05 -2.43 17.96
C ALA A 311 16.53 -3.87 18.01
N THR A 312 15.40 -4.09 18.68
CA THR A 312 14.78 -5.42 18.79
C THR A 312 14.52 -6.06 17.43
N ASP A 313 13.89 -5.32 16.51
CA ASP A 313 13.42 -5.87 15.24
C ASP A 313 14.26 -5.49 14.02
N TYR A 314 15.17 -4.53 14.18
CA TYR A 314 15.92 -3.98 13.06
C TYR A 314 17.30 -3.46 13.49
N LYS A 315 18.19 -3.29 12.52
CA LYS A 315 19.46 -2.59 12.66
C LYS A 315 19.42 -1.29 11.89
N VAL A 316 20.11 -0.27 12.42
CA VAL A 316 20.33 1.00 11.73
C VAL A 316 21.82 1.19 11.54
N ARG A 317 22.25 1.49 10.31
CA ARG A 317 23.61 1.90 10.01
C ARG A 317 23.60 3.31 9.46
N MET A 318 24.50 4.15 9.96
CA MET A 318 24.79 5.43 9.34
C MET A 318 26.00 5.20 8.43
N LEU A 319 25.76 5.21 7.13
CA LEU A 319 26.78 5.06 6.10
C LEU A 319 27.10 6.43 5.52
N ASN A 320 28.31 6.60 5.04
CA ASN A 320 28.74 7.79 4.33
C ASN A 320 29.32 7.38 2.99
N ILE A 321 28.83 7.96 1.91
CA ILE A 321 29.27 7.68 0.54
C ILE A 321 29.90 8.93 -0.06
N ALA A 322 31.08 8.79 -0.67
CA ALA A 322 31.73 9.85 -1.43
C ALA A 322 32.32 9.30 -2.74
N PRO A 323 32.34 10.08 -3.84
CA PRO A 323 33.13 9.75 -5.01
C PRO A 323 34.62 9.65 -4.63
N VAL A 324 35.32 8.64 -5.17
CA VAL A 324 36.76 8.42 -4.83
C VAL A 324 37.62 9.60 -5.26
N ASP A 325 37.27 10.26 -6.37
CA ASP A 325 37.92 11.46 -6.90
C ASP A 325 37.57 12.74 -6.11
N ARG A 326 36.44 12.75 -5.40
CA ARG A 326 35.91 13.93 -4.70
C ARG A 326 35.42 13.58 -3.28
N PRO A 327 36.33 13.26 -2.35
CA PRO A 327 35.97 12.84 -0.98
C PRO A 327 35.15 13.88 -0.21
N GLN A 328 35.32 15.16 -0.53
CA GLN A 328 34.59 16.27 0.07
C GLN A 328 33.10 16.32 -0.29
N GLU A 329 32.66 15.65 -1.36
CA GLU A 329 31.24 15.55 -1.74
C GLU A 329 30.55 14.38 -1.01
N SER A 330 30.87 14.15 0.26
CA SER A 330 30.33 13.03 1.02
C SER A 330 28.85 13.22 1.37
N ARG A 331 28.06 12.14 1.38
CA ARG A 331 26.65 12.15 1.77
C ARG A 331 26.33 11.02 2.73
N ALA A 332 25.59 11.37 3.78
CA ALA A 332 25.07 10.41 4.75
C ALA A 332 23.90 9.60 4.15
N ILE A 333 23.90 8.30 4.41
CA ILE A 333 22.90 7.33 4.01
C ILE A 333 22.48 6.55 5.25
N TRP A 334 21.19 6.60 5.59
CA TRP A 334 20.61 5.85 6.69
C TRP A 334 20.09 4.51 6.19
N HIS A 335 20.74 3.44 6.63
CA HIS A 335 20.45 2.08 6.22
C HIS A 335 19.71 1.33 7.32
N TYR A 336 18.43 1.07 7.09
CA TYR A 336 17.52 0.35 7.98
C TYR A 336 17.37 -1.10 7.51
N GLN A 337 17.75 -2.07 8.35
CA GLN A 337 17.64 -3.50 8.05
C GLN A 337 16.67 -4.16 9.02
N TYR A 338 15.47 -4.50 8.56
CA TYR A 338 14.48 -5.24 9.33
C TYR A 338 14.83 -6.73 9.37
N LEU A 339 14.95 -7.28 10.59
CA LEU A 339 15.47 -8.62 10.86
C LEU A 339 14.40 -9.59 11.39
N SER A 340 13.28 -9.08 11.90
CA SER A 340 12.22 -9.89 12.50
C SER A 340 11.18 -10.41 11.49
N TRP A 341 11.35 -10.16 10.19
CA TRP A 341 10.47 -10.75 9.19
C TRP A 341 10.72 -12.26 9.07
N PRO A 342 9.71 -13.14 9.22
CA PRO A 342 9.90 -14.58 9.19
C PRO A 342 10.24 -15.11 7.80
N ASP A 343 10.96 -16.24 7.75
CA ASP A 343 11.34 -16.89 6.48
C ASP A 343 10.13 -17.33 5.64
N HIS A 344 9.03 -17.70 6.30
CA HIS A 344 7.75 -18.03 5.66
C HIS A 344 6.64 -17.14 6.21
N GLY A 345 5.76 -16.70 5.32
CA GLY A 345 4.62 -15.85 5.69
C GLY A 345 5.00 -14.41 6.02
N VAL A 346 4.40 -13.92 7.09
CA VAL A 346 4.41 -12.52 7.55
C VAL A 346 4.60 -12.49 9.06
N PRO A 347 5.06 -11.37 9.65
CA PRO A 347 5.05 -11.20 11.11
C PRO A 347 3.65 -11.46 11.69
N GLU A 348 3.59 -12.05 12.89
CA GLU A 348 2.31 -12.37 13.55
C GLU A 348 1.52 -11.10 13.93
N GLN A 349 2.22 -10.05 14.33
CA GLN A 349 1.67 -8.75 14.69
C GLN A 349 2.34 -7.64 13.86
N PRO A 350 1.59 -6.63 13.39
CA PRO A 350 2.15 -5.58 12.54
C PRO A 350 2.87 -4.47 13.32
N GLY A 351 2.68 -4.33 14.64
CA GLY A 351 3.28 -3.27 15.45
C GLY A 351 4.79 -3.09 15.29
N GLY A 352 5.58 -4.17 15.17
CA GLY A 352 7.03 -4.08 14.93
C GLY A 352 7.37 -3.48 13.56
N VAL A 353 6.58 -3.78 12.53
CA VAL A 353 6.74 -3.19 11.18
C VAL A 353 6.28 -1.73 11.17
N LEU A 354 5.19 -1.42 11.86
CA LEU A 354 4.68 -0.05 11.97
C LEU A 354 5.68 0.86 12.70
N SER A 355 6.20 0.42 13.84
CA SER A 355 7.26 1.14 14.58
C SER A 355 8.50 1.37 13.72
N PHE A 356 8.92 0.34 12.98
CA PHE A 356 10.02 0.44 12.03
C PHE A 356 9.76 1.50 10.94
N LEU A 357 8.58 1.47 10.32
CA LEU A 357 8.19 2.44 9.30
C LEU A 357 8.10 3.87 9.85
N THR A 358 7.60 4.06 11.07
CA THR A 358 7.61 5.37 11.74
C THR A 358 9.02 5.95 11.81
N GLN A 359 10.01 5.14 12.20
CA GLN A 359 11.41 5.60 12.29
C GLN A 359 12.04 5.86 10.92
N VAL A 360 11.73 5.03 9.92
CA VAL A 360 12.18 5.22 8.53
C VAL A 360 11.62 6.51 7.96
N ASN A 361 10.34 6.79 8.20
CA ASN A 361 9.64 7.98 7.69
C ASN A 361 10.13 9.26 8.35
N ALA A 362 10.23 9.26 9.69
CA ALA A 362 10.80 10.38 10.42
C ALA A 362 12.20 10.73 9.88
N LYS A 363 13.02 9.70 9.61
CA LYS A 363 14.35 9.91 9.04
C LYS A 363 14.33 10.43 7.61
N GLN A 364 13.39 9.98 6.78
CA GLN A 364 13.21 10.50 5.42
C GLN A 364 12.81 11.98 5.44
N ASP A 365 11.93 12.38 6.37
CA ASP A 365 11.42 13.74 6.48
C ASP A 365 12.48 14.75 6.95
N GLU A 366 13.53 14.29 7.65
CA GLU A 366 14.72 15.11 7.97
C GLU A 366 15.52 15.54 6.73
N TYR A 367 15.33 14.86 5.58
CA TYR A 367 16.03 15.15 4.32
C TYR A 367 15.04 15.53 3.20
N PRO A 368 14.48 16.74 3.20
CA PRO A 368 13.45 17.16 2.23
C PRO A 368 13.94 17.24 0.77
N HIS A 369 15.26 17.23 0.56
CA HIS A 369 15.88 17.19 -0.76
C HIS A 369 16.42 15.80 -1.14
N SER A 370 16.17 14.77 -0.31
CA SER A 370 16.47 13.39 -0.65
C SER A 370 15.64 12.98 -1.86
N GLY A 371 16.26 12.21 -2.75
CA GLY A 371 15.51 11.47 -3.76
C GLY A 371 14.82 10.23 -3.19
N PRO A 372 14.43 9.28 -4.06
CA PRO A 372 13.60 8.14 -3.69
C PRO A 372 14.19 7.26 -2.58
N MET A 373 13.32 6.78 -1.70
CA MET A 373 13.68 5.75 -0.71
C MET A 373 13.89 4.41 -1.43
N ILE A 374 15.05 3.78 -1.23
CA ILE A 374 15.33 2.46 -1.82
C ILE A 374 14.83 1.39 -0.86
N ILE A 375 13.91 0.53 -1.32
CA ILE A 375 13.37 -0.58 -0.53
C ILE A 375 13.68 -1.90 -1.25
N HIS A 376 14.29 -2.85 -0.54
CA HIS A 376 14.64 -4.15 -1.11
C HIS A 376 14.50 -5.31 -0.14
N CYS A 377 14.49 -6.52 -0.70
CA CYS A 377 14.46 -7.78 0.03
C CYS A 377 15.36 -8.80 -0.68
N SER A 378 14.82 -9.95 -1.09
CA SER A 378 15.53 -10.89 -1.95
C SER A 378 15.20 -10.66 -3.43
N ALA A 379 13.95 -10.89 -3.85
CA ALA A 379 13.50 -10.62 -5.22
C ALA A 379 13.06 -9.17 -5.45
N GLY A 380 12.82 -8.41 -4.38
CA GLY A 380 12.33 -7.04 -4.46
C GLY A 380 10.85 -6.90 -4.84
N ILE A 381 10.00 -7.88 -4.49
CA ILE A 381 8.58 -7.90 -4.89
C ILE A 381 7.61 -8.24 -3.74
N GLY A 382 7.89 -9.29 -2.94
CA GLY A 382 7.00 -9.72 -1.85
C GLY A 382 7.03 -8.77 -0.66
N ARG A 383 8.04 -8.92 0.23
CA ARG A 383 8.22 -8.06 1.41
C ARG A 383 8.37 -6.58 1.05
N THR A 384 9.16 -6.30 0.01
CA THR A 384 9.30 -4.95 -0.56
C THR A 384 7.95 -4.36 -0.96
N GLY A 385 7.12 -5.10 -1.71
CA GLY A 385 5.81 -4.61 -2.11
C GLY A 385 4.86 -4.41 -0.94
N THR A 386 4.89 -5.30 0.05
CA THR A 386 4.11 -5.16 1.28
C THR A 386 4.47 -3.88 2.03
N ILE A 387 5.76 -3.62 2.24
CA ILE A 387 6.23 -2.41 2.93
C ILE A 387 5.89 -1.13 2.14
N VAL A 388 6.13 -1.12 0.82
CA VAL A 388 5.80 0.04 -0.03
C VAL A 388 4.31 0.37 0.04
N VAL A 389 3.44 -0.64 -0.05
CA VAL A 389 1.98 -0.43 -0.02
C VAL A 389 1.51 0.06 1.35
N ILE A 390 2.02 -0.52 2.44
CA ILE A 390 1.70 -0.04 3.80
C ILE A 390 2.13 1.41 3.96
N ASP A 391 3.35 1.77 3.55
CA ASP A 391 3.85 3.14 3.68
C ASP A 391 3.05 4.15 2.86
N MET A 392 2.65 3.78 1.63
CA MET A 392 1.81 4.61 0.79
C MET A 392 0.44 4.88 1.42
N ILE A 393 -0.20 3.85 1.97
CA ILE A 393 -1.53 3.99 2.58
C ILE A 393 -1.44 4.84 3.86
N ILE A 394 -0.44 4.59 4.71
CA ILE A 394 -0.19 5.39 5.92
C ILE A 394 0.04 6.86 5.53
N SER A 395 0.89 7.12 4.54
CA SER A 395 1.11 8.49 4.06
C SER A 395 -0.16 9.14 3.52
N THR A 396 -1.04 8.39 2.87
CA THR A 396 -2.35 8.91 2.44
C THR A 396 -3.24 9.25 3.63
N ILE A 397 -3.31 8.39 4.65
CA ILE A 397 -4.08 8.63 5.88
C ILE A 397 -3.52 9.85 6.62
N ASP A 398 -2.20 9.99 6.75
CA ASP A 398 -1.57 11.13 7.44
C ASP A 398 -1.83 12.46 6.72
N ASN A 399 -1.91 12.44 5.38
CA ASN A 399 -2.13 13.64 4.59
C ASN A 399 -3.61 14.07 4.49
N ILE A 400 -4.53 13.10 4.42
CA ILE A 400 -5.96 13.35 4.18
C ILE A 400 -6.77 13.31 5.48
N GLY A 401 -6.40 12.44 6.42
CA GLY A 401 -7.11 12.15 7.66
C GLY A 401 -7.64 10.71 7.72
N ILE A 402 -8.04 10.28 8.92
CA ILE A 402 -8.52 8.91 9.20
C ILE A 402 -9.87 8.59 8.56
N ASP A 403 -10.63 9.58 8.12
CA ASP A 403 -11.92 9.40 7.45
C ASP A 403 -11.80 9.32 5.92
N CYS A 404 -10.58 9.17 5.39
CA CYS A 404 -10.37 9.03 3.95
C CYS A 404 -10.82 7.67 3.41
N ASP A 405 -11.13 7.62 2.11
CA ASP A 405 -11.36 6.36 1.41
C ASP A 405 -10.03 5.66 1.09
N ILE A 406 -9.95 4.37 1.41
CA ILE A 406 -8.82 3.50 1.04
C ILE A 406 -9.32 2.29 0.24
N ASP A 407 -8.50 1.84 -0.71
CA ASP A 407 -8.78 0.69 -1.58
C ASP A 407 -7.49 -0.12 -1.78
N ILE A 408 -7.23 -1.03 -0.85
CA ILE A 408 -5.96 -1.78 -0.78
C ILE A 408 -5.66 -2.55 -2.09
N PRO A 409 -6.62 -3.27 -2.71
CA PRO A 409 -6.44 -3.87 -4.04
C PRO A 409 -5.97 -2.88 -5.10
N LYS A 410 -6.55 -1.67 -5.15
CA LYS A 410 -6.11 -0.66 -6.12
C LYS A 410 -4.70 -0.16 -5.85
N TYR A 411 -4.29 0.03 -4.59
CA TYR A 411 -2.90 0.36 -4.26
C TYR A 411 -1.95 -0.74 -4.75
N ILE A 412 -2.29 -2.00 -4.50
CA ILE A 412 -1.46 -3.14 -4.92
C ILE A 412 -1.42 -3.23 -6.45
N GLN A 413 -2.56 -3.10 -7.13
CA GLN A 413 -2.61 -3.08 -8.60
C GLN A 413 -1.73 -1.96 -9.17
N MET A 414 -1.82 -0.75 -8.61
CA MET A 414 -1.06 0.41 -9.05
C MET A 414 0.47 0.21 -8.89
N VAL A 415 0.93 -0.43 -7.80
CA VAL A 415 2.36 -0.77 -7.66
C VAL A 415 2.76 -1.95 -8.55
N ARG A 416 1.85 -2.91 -8.79
CA ARG A 416 2.05 -4.04 -9.73
C ARG A 416 2.16 -3.59 -11.18
N GLU A 417 1.59 -2.46 -11.54
CA GLU A 417 1.79 -1.83 -12.84
C GLU A 417 3.18 -1.20 -12.98
N GLN A 418 3.89 -0.94 -11.88
CA GLN A 418 5.22 -0.33 -11.89
C GLN A 418 6.35 -1.33 -11.64
N ARG A 419 6.08 -2.46 -10.97
CA ARG A 419 6.98 -3.60 -10.86
C ARG A 419 6.17 -4.90 -10.74
N SER A 420 6.53 -5.91 -11.53
CA SER A 420 5.78 -7.18 -11.58
C SER A 420 5.76 -7.89 -10.21
N GLY A 421 4.61 -8.47 -9.84
CA GLY A 421 4.51 -9.35 -8.68
C GLY A 421 4.61 -8.67 -7.31
N MET A 422 4.44 -7.35 -7.20
CA MET A 422 4.42 -6.66 -5.90
C MET A 422 3.32 -7.26 -5.00
N VAL A 423 3.67 -7.64 -3.78
CA VAL A 423 2.83 -8.45 -2.85
C VAL A 423 2.52 -9.84 -3.43
N GLN A 424 3.15 -10.89 -2.92
CA GLN A 424 3.21 -12.21 -3.56
C GLN A 424 2.22 -13.25 -3.00
N THR A 425 1.71 -13.07 -1.79
CA THR A 425 0.90 -14.09 -1.11
C THR A 425 -0.32 -13.48 -0.44
N GLU A 426 -1.36 -14.28 -0.26
CA GLU A 426 -2.55 -13.89 0.50
C GLU A 426 -2.19 -13.46 1.93
N ALA A 427 -1.23 -14.13 2.58
CA ALA A 427 -0.75 -13.75 3.91
C ALA A 427 -0.20 -12.31 3.93
N GLN A 428 0.55 -11.92 2.90
CA GLN A 428 1.05 -10.54 2.74
C GLN A 428 -0.08 -9.56 2.45
N TYR A 429 -1.07 -9.95 1.63
CA TYR A 429 -2.26 -9.16 1.36
C TYR A 429 -3.05 -8.87 2.65
N LYS A 430 -3.36 -9.91 3.43
CA LYS A 430 -4.00 -9.79 4.74
C LYS A 430 -3.18 -8.96 5.72
N PHE A 431 -1.85 -9.13 5.73
CA PHE A 431 -0.97 -8.36 6.61
C PHE A 431 -1.04 -6.84 6.35
N ILE A 432 -1.25 -6.40 5.11
CA ILE A 432 -1.44 -4.98 4.79
C ILE A 432 -2.70 -4.44 5.49
N TYR A 433 -3.82 -5.18 5.42
CA TYR A 433 -5.06 -4.81 6.12
C TYR A 433 -4.86 -4.72 7.63
N LEU A 434 -4.19 -5.72 8.23
CA LEU A 434 -3.91 -5.74 9.66
C LEU A 434 -3.03 -4.56 10.09
N ALA A 435 -1.98 -4.25 9.32
CA ALA A 435 -1.09 -3.14 9.60
C ALA A 435 -1.80 -1.79 9.52
N VAL A 436 -2.62 -1.57 8.49
CA VAL A 436 -3.42 -0.34 8.37
C VAL A 436 -4.44 -0.24 9.50
N SER A 437 -5.08 -1.36 9.89
CA SER A 437 -6.02 -1.38 11.03
C SER A 437 -5.35 -1.01 12.34
N GLU A 438 -4.20 -1.60 12.66
CA GLU A 438 -3.46 -1.28 13.91
C GLU A 438 -2.95 0.17 13.90
N TYR A 439 -2.50 0.67 12.74
CA TYR A 439 -2.10 2.06 12.59
C TYR A 439 -3.23 3.02 12.95
N ILE A 440 -4.42 2.81 12.37
CA ILE A 440 -5.60 3.67 12.60
C ILE A 440 -6.07 3.59 14.04
N GLN A 441 -6.10 2.39 14.64
CA GLN A 441 -6.43 2.24 16.06
C GLN A 441 -5.47 3.00 16.97
N THR A 442 -4.16 2.95 16.66
CA THR A 442 -3.13 3.68 17.40
C THR A 442 -3.29 5.19 17.24
N THR A 443 -3.60 5.67 16.05
CA THR A 443 -3.86 7.10 15.80
C THR A 443 -5.10 7.59 16.53
N LYS A 444 -6.22 6.86 16.46
CA LYS A 444 -7.44 7.16 17.24
C LYS A 444 -7.16 7.23 18.75
N ALA A 445 -6.37 6.29 19.27
CA ALA A 445 -6.01 6.27 20.69
C ALA A 445 -5.16 7.49 21.10
N LYS A 446 -4.27 7.97 20.22
CA LYS A 446 -3.49 9.20 20.45
C LYS A 446 -4.37 10.44 20.45
N ASP A 447 -5.35 10.53 19.54
CA ASP A 447 -6.25 11.67 19.43
C ASP A 447 -7.26 11.76 20.60
N CYS A 448 -7.65 10.62 21.18
CA CYS A 448 -8.53 10.56 22.36
C CYS A 448 -7.81 10.79 23.70
N ALA A 449 -6.47 10.83 23.73
CA ALA A 449 -5.71 11.07 24.96
C ALA A 449 -5.79 12.55 25.38
N PRO A 450 -6.02 12.87 26.66
CA PRO A 450 -6.07 14.27 27.11
C PRO A 450 -4.71 14.96 26.87
N PRO A 451 -4.71 16.25 26.44
CA PRO A 451 -3.46 16.99 26.29
C PRO A 451 -2.76 17.07 27.64
N LEU A 452 -1.52 16.56 27.70
CA LEU A 452 -0.66 16.70 28.87
C LEU A 452 -0.50 18.20 29.20
N PRO A 453 -0.58 18.60 30.49
CA PRO A 453 -0.49 20.00 30.87
C PRO A 453 0.84 20.60 30.41
N SER A 454 0.75 21.72 29.69
CA SER A 454 1.87 22.47 29.17
C SER A 454 2.74 23.03 30.30
N THR A 455 3.82 22.34 30.65
CA THR A 455 4.92 22.96 31.39
C THR A 455 5.90 23.59 30.40
N LYS A 456 5.97 24.92 30.43
CA LYS A 456 7.04 25.72 29.83
C LYS A 456 8.40 25.26 30.38
N SER A 457 9.09 24.43 29.62
CA SER A 457 10.54 24.45 29.38
C SER A 457 10.87 23.28 28.46
N ARG A 458 10.86 23.53 27.15
CA ARG A 458 11.37 22.58 26.17
C ARG A 458 12.89 22.76 26.12
N ALA A 459 13.54 22.33 27.19
CA ALA A 459 14.98 22.14 27.28
C ALA A 459 15.22 20.67 27.63
N GLU A 460 15.73 19.94 26.65
CA GLU A 460 16.60 18.77 26.81
C GLU A 460 16.22 17.78 27.93
N THR A 461 15.37 16.79 27.64
CA THR A 461 15.37 15.44 28.26
C THR A 461 14.25 14.54 27.72
N ASP A 462 14.03 14.52 26.40
CA ASP A 462 13.49 13.31 25.75
C ASP A 462 14.65 12.74 24.94
N THR A 463 15.41 11.83 25.55
CA THR A 463 16.47 11.12 24.84
C THR A 463 15.85 10.36 23.68
N GLU A 464 16.26 10.74 22.48
CA GLU A 464 16.00 10.17 21.15
C GLU A 464 16.32 8.66 21.00
N TYR A 465 16.53 7.93 22.11
CA TYR A 465 17.17 6.62 22.16
C TYR A 465 16.68 5.70 23.29
N GLY A 466 15.42 5.78 23.71
CA GLY A 466 14.89 5.02 24.85
C GLY A 466 15.04 3.49 24.80
N ASN A 467 15.29 2.89 23.62
CA ASN A 467 15.36 1.44 23.43
C ASN A 467 16.63 0.92 22.73
N LEU A 468 17.68 1.73 22.58
CA LEU A 468 18.88 1.33 21.81
C LEU A 468 20.05 1.01 22.76
N GLN A 469 20.41 -0.28 22.86
CA GLN A 469 21.59 -0.70 23.59
C GLN A 469 22.86 -0.45 22.75
N LEU A 470 23.76 0.37 23.27
CA LEU A 470 25.11 0.55 22.73
C LEU A 470 25.98 -0.66 23.13
N LYS A 471 26.55 -1.38 22.17
CA LYS A 471 27.61 -2.36 22.45
C LYS A 471 28.90 -1.62 22.81
N HIS A 472 29.24 -1.57 24.10
CA HIS A 472 30.62 -1.32 24.51
C HIS A 472 31.43 -2.63 24.38
N GLN A 473 32.56 -2.57 23.67
CA GLN A 473 33.55 -3.66 23.69
C GLN A 473 34.09 -3.85 25.12
N PRO A 474 34.29 -5.09 25.59
CA PRO A 474 34.94 -5.32 26.88
C PRO A 474 36.42 -4.92 26.78
N ALA A 475 36.82 -3.97 27.62
CA ALA A 475 38.20 -3.54 27.74
C ALA A 475 39.11 -4.72 28.13
N SER A 476 40.11 -5.00 27.29
CA SER A 476 41.19 -5.94 27.57
C SER A 476 41.99 -5.46 28.78
N ARG A 477 41.93 -6.22 29.89
CA ARG A 477 42.84 -6.04 31.03
C ARG A 477 44.22 -6.53 30.62
N LYS A 478 45.14 -5.60 30.38
CA LYS A 478 46.59 -5.87 30.38
C LYS A 478 47.00 -6.30 31.79
N VAL A 479 47.49 -7.53 31.91
CA VAL A 479 48.23 -8.01 33.08
C VAL A 479 49.68 -7.56 32.90
N SER A 480 50.15 -6.67 33.78
CA SER A 480 51.58 -6.38 33.89
C SER A 480 52.25 -7.44 34.76
N LYS A 481 53.46 -7.85 34.34
CA LYS A 481 54.38 -8.72 35.08
C LYS A 481 54.87 -8.08 36.37
#